data_AF-A0A2H9P4A2-F1
#
_entry.id   AF-A0A2H9P4A2-F1
#
_cell.length_a   1.000
_cell.length_b   1.000
_cell.length_c   1.000
_cell.angle_alpha   90.00
_cell.angle_beta   90.00
_cell.angle_gamma   90.00
#
_symmetry.space_group_name_H-M   'P 1'
#
loop_
_entity.id
_entity.type
_entity.pdbx_description
1 polymer ?
#
loop_
_entity_poly.entity_id
_entity_poly.type
_entity_poly.pdbx_seq_one_letter_code
_entity_poly.pdbx_strand_id
1 'polypeptide(L)' 'QSSMRVLDAVAVIKVMPNVIYGKYKIGQNMRAENRMDLAEKILKRNSLTAKETLKIMGFEITSTGLQMIDEPVW' A
#
# COMPACT_ATOMS: atom_id res chain seq x y z
N GLN A 1 25.63 -15.59 -29.69
CA GLN A 1 25.78 -15.64 -28.23
C GLN A 1 26.28 -14.26 -27.78
N SER A 2 25.48 -13.51 -27.01
CA SER A 2 25.79 -12.12 -26.63
C SER A 2 26.77 -12.10 -25.45
N SER A 3 28.01 -11.61 -25.63
CA SER A 3 28.98 -11.46 -24.54
C SER A 3 28.80 -10.10 -23.87
N MET A 4 28.12 -10.05 -22.72
CA MET A 4 27.98 -8.82 -21.94
C MET A 4 29.25 -8.57 -21.11
N ARG A 5 30.27 -7.93 -21.71
CA ARG A 5 31.55 -7.52 -21.06
C ARG A 5 31.39 -6.69 -19.79
N VAL A 6 30.22 -6.06 -19.59
CA VAL A 6 29.93 -5.20 -18.43
C VAL A 6 29.74 -6.01 -17.14
N LEU A 7 29.39 -7.29 -17.25
CA LEU A 7 29.19 -8.18 -16.10
C LEU A 7 30.49 -8.64 -15.44
N ASP A 8 31.64 -8.50 -16.12
CA ASP A 8 32.93 -8.94 -15.58
C ASP A 8 33.45 -8.03 -14.45
N ALA A 9 32.86 -6.84 -14.28
CA ALA A 9 33.22 -5.87 -13.23
C ALA A 9 32.22 -5.80 -12.06
N VAL A 10 31.06 -6.46 -12.15
CA VAL A 10 29.97 -6.35 -11.15
C VAL A 10 29.30 -7.70 -10.91
N ALA A 11 28.92 -7.96 -9.66
CA ALA A 11 28.16 -9.17 -9.33
C ALA A 11 26.67 -8.98 -9.65
N VAL A 12 26.08 -9.93 -10.38
CA VAL A 12 24.62 -9.98 -10.63
C VAL A 12 23.99 -11.05 -9.76
N ILE A 13 23.03 -10.65 -8.92
CA ILE A 13 22.25 -11.56 -8.08
C ILE A 13 20.79 -11.51 -8.55
N LYS A 14 20.28 -12.64 -9.05
CA LYS A 14 18.86 -12.80 -9.39
C LYS A 14 18.13 -13.43 -8.20
N VAL A 15 17.21 -12.69 -7.60
CA VAL A 15 16.34 -13.19 -6.52
C VAL A 15 14.98 -13.56 -7.11
N MET A 16 14.56 -14.81 -6.92
CA MET A 16 13.21 -15.28 -7.26
C MET A 16 12.49 -15.67 -5.96
N PRO A 17 11.65 -14.78 -5.40
CA PRO A 17 10.98 -15.04 -4.14
C PRO A 17 9.84 -16.04 -4.33
N ASN A 18 9.73 -17.01 -3.42
CA ASN A 18 8.60 -17.95 -3.37
C ASN A 18 7.36 -17.31 -2.71
N VAL A 19 7.57 -16.51 -1.66
CA VAL A 19 6.52 -15.79 -0.92
C VAL A 19 7.09 -14.44 -0.46
N ILE A 20 6.26 -13.40 -0.46
CA ILE A 20 6.59 -12.08 0.08
C ILE A 20 5.57 -11.75 1.16
N TYR A 21 6.04 -11.47 2.37
CA TYR A 21 5.20 -11.02 3.47
C TYR A 21 5.32 -9.50 3.62
N GLY A 22 4.19 -8.82 3.55
CA GLY A 22 4.09 -7.39 3.84
C GLY A 22 3.79 -7.15 5.33
N LYS A 23 4.17 -5.97 5.83
CA LYS A 23 3.66 -5.46 7.10
C LYS A 23 2.60 -4.41 6.80
N TYR A 24 1.36 -4.68 7.15
CA TYR A 24 0.34 -3.64 7.27
C TYR A 24 0.54 -2.90 8.59
N LYS A 25 0.47 -1.56 8.62
CA LYS A 25 0.67 -0.73 9.83
C LYS A 25 -0.18 0.54 9.80
N ILE A 26 -1.40 0.43 9.27
CA ILE A 26 -2.30 1.57 9.12
C ILE A 26 -3.52 1.29 10.00
N GLY A 27 -3.67 2.01 11.11
CA GLY A 27 -4.84 1.86 12.00
C GLY A 27 -5.04 0.48 12.65
N GLN A 28 -4.00 -0.38 12.71
CA GLN A 28 -4.10 -1.77 13.18
C GLN A 28 -4.75 -1.94 14.57
N ASN A 29 -4.45 -1.04 15.50
CA ASN A 29 -4.97 -1.09 16.87
C ASN A 29 -6.12 -0.09 17.08
N MET A 30 -6.64 0.52 16.01
CA MET A 30 -7.71 1.50 16.09
C MET A 30 -9.08 0.83 16.01
N ARG A 31 -10.03 1.34 16.80
CA ARG A 31 -11.46 1.06 16.65
C ARG A 31 -11.96 1.56 15.30
N ALA A 32 -13.00 0.93 14.75
CA ALA A 32 -13.54 1.25 13.43
C ALA A 32 -13.89 2.74 13.26
N GLU A 33 -14.50 3.36 14.28
CA GLU A 33 -14.83 4.80 14.30
C GLU A 33 -13.59 5.68 14.04
N ASN A 34 -12.47 5.37 14.70
CA ASN A 34 -11.22 6.12 14.55
C ASN A 34 -10.57 5.91 13.17
N ARG A 35 -10.90 4.83 12.46
CA ARG A 35 -10.39 4.59 11.11
C ARG A 35 -11.06 5.50 10.08
N MET A 36 -12.35 5.81 10.25
CA MET A 36 -13.04 6.78 9.38
C MET A 36 -12.41 8.16 9.51
N ASP A 37 -12.21 8.64 10.74
CA ASP A 37 -11.53 9.93 11.01
C ASP A 37 -10.13 9.99 10.41
N LEU A 38 -9.36 8.91 10.51
CA LEU A 38 -8.03 8.81 9.91
C LEU A 38 -8.12 8.91 8.38
N ALA A 39 -9.06 8.20 7.78
CA ALA A 39 -9.23 8.13 6.34
C ALA A 39 -9.68 9.49 5.76
N GLU A 40 -10.57 10.21 6.44
CA GLU A 40 -10.92 11.59 6.08
C GLU A 40 -9.72 12.54 6.13
N LYS A 41 -8.88 12.43 7.18
CA LYS A 41 -7.66 13.24 7.30
C LYS A 41 -6.67 12.94 6.18
N ILE A 42 -6.52 11.67 5.79
CA ILE A 42 -5.67 11.24 4.67
C ILE A 42 -6.21 11.84 3.36
N LEU A 43 -7.52 11.75 3.12
CA LEU A 43 -8.15 12.33 1.93
C LEU A 43 -7.93 13.86 1.87
N LYS A 44 -8.18 14.56 2.99
CA LYS A 44 -8.00 16.02 3.10
C LYS A 44 -6.55 16.45 2.88
N ARG A 45 -5.59 15.64 3.35
CA ARG A 45 -4.15 15.89 3.13
C ARG A 45 -3.76 15.81 1.66
N ASN A 46 -4.48 15.01 0.86
CA ASN A 46 -4.33 14.88 -0.59
C ASN A 46 -2.87 14.67 -1.04
N SER A 47 -2.10 13.86 -0.29
CA SER A 47 -0.74 13.47 -0.68
C SER A 47 -0.76 12.56 -1.90
N LEU A 48 0.38 12.46 -2.60
CA LEU A 48 0.53 11.63 -3.81
C LEU A 48 -0.01 10.20 -3.65
N THR A 49 0.19 9.60 -2.47
CA THR A 49 -0.21 8.22 -2.15
C THR A 49 -1.52 8.11 -1.36
N ALA A 50 -2.27 9.22 -1.17
CA ALA A 50 -3.45 9.24 -0.30
C ALA A 50 -4.54 8.27 -0.80
N LYS A 51 -4.83 8.28 -2.10
CA LYS A 51 -5.84 7.40 -2.72
C LYS A 51 -5.47 5.92 -2.60
N GLU A 52 -4.21 5.59 -2.82
CA GLU A 52 -3.70 4.21 -2.68
C GLU A 52 -3.80 3.75 -1.21
N THR A 53 -3.45 4.62 -0.27
CA THR A 53 -3.56 4.34 1.16
C THR A 53 -5.00 4.04 1.56
N LEU A 54 -5.96 4.86 1.12
CA LEU A 54 -7.39 4.66 1.38
C LEU A 54 -7.88 3.33 0.81
N LYS A 55 -7.46 3.00 -0.43
CA LYS A 55 -7.80 1.74 -1.06
C LYS A 55 -7.26 0.53 -0.27
N ILE A 56 -6.01 0.58 0.21
CA ILE A 56 -5.42 -0.47 1.04
C ILE A 56 -6.13 -0.58 2.39
N MET A 57 -6.65 0.53 2.92
CA MET A 57 -7.49 0.54 4.13
C MET A 57 -8.92 0.02 3.90
N GLY A 58 -9.33 -0.29 2.66
CA GLY A 58 -10.67 -0.76 2.33
C GLY A 58 -11.71 0.36 2.13
N PHE A 59 -11.25 1.60 1.93
CA PHE A 59 -12.10 2.75 1.65
C PHE A 59 -12.15 3.08 0.16
N GLU A 60 -13.32 3.55 -0.28
CA GLU A 60 -13.53 4.12 -1.60
C GLU A 60 -14.04 5.56 -1.51
N ILE A 61 -13.65 6.37 -2.48
CA ILE A 61 -14.09 7.75 -2.63
C ILE A 61 -15.27 7.73 -3.60
N THR A 62 -16.46 7.96 -3.07
CA THR A 62 -17.72 8.05 -3.84
C THR A 62 -18.11 9.51 -4.06
N SER A 63 -19.15 9.76 -4.87
CA SER A 63 -19.70 11.10 -5.09
C SER A 63 -20.29 11.73 -3.82
N THR A 64 -20.66 10.92 -2.82
CA THR A 64 -21.23 11.37 -1.54
C THR A 64 -20.19 11.49 -0.43
N GLY A 65 -18.95 11.04 -0.67
CA GLY A 65 -17.87 11.08 0.32
C GLY A 65 -17.10 9.77 0.41
N LEU A 66 -16.39 9.60 1.52
CA LEU A 66 -15.61 8.39 1.79
C LEU A 66 -16.50 7.30 2.40
N GLN A 67 -16.46 6.09 1.83
CA GLN A 67 -17.19 4.94 2.35
C GLN A 67 -16.24 3.77 2.59
N MET A 68 -16.43 3.04 3.70
CA MET A 68 -15.73 1.79 3.98
C MET A 68 -16.50 0.66 3.30
N ILE A 69 -15.87 -0.02 2.34
CA ILE A 69 -16.52 -1.07 1.53
C ILE A 69 -16.07 -2.45 1.97
N ASP A 70 -14.81 -2.54 2.38
CA ASP A 70 -14.23 -3.77 2.88
C ASP A 70 -13.55 -3.43 4.21
N GLU A 71 -13.89 -4.17 5.27
CA GLU A 71 -13.07 -4.14 6.47
C GLU A 71 -12.05 -5.25 6.33
N PRO A 72 -10.79 -4.92 5.98
CA PRO A 72 -9.83 -5.96 5.72
C PRO A 72 -9.53 -6.73 7.01
N VAL A 73 -9.79 -8.03 6.96
CA VAL A 73 -9.47 -8.99 8.03
C VAL A 73 -8.02 -9.41 7.85
N TRP A 74 -7.15 -8.94 8.76
CA TRP A 74 -5.70 -9.18 8.72
C TRP A 74 -5.24 -10.16 9.79
#